data_AF-A0A0A0RZN4-F1
#
_entry.id   AF-A0A0A0RZN4-F1
#
_cell.length_a   1.000
_cell.length_b   1.000
_cell.length_c   1.000
_cell.angle_alpha   90.00
_cell.angle_beta   90.00
_cell.angle_gamma   90.00
#
_symmetry.space_group_name_H-M   'P 1'
#
loop_
_entity.id
_entity.type
_entity.pdbx_description
1 polymer ?
#
loop_
_entity_poly.entity_id
_entity_poly.type
_entity_poly.pdbx_seq_one_letter_code
_entity_poly.pdbx_strand_id
1 'polypeptide(L)' 'ILDSNCRGAMGNRDMYNKVERVCEDCTNIYRLPQLDGLCRNRCFNNQWFLMCLHSAKREAELEHFRLWISILNAGRPW' A
#
# COMPACT_ATOMS: atom_id res chain seq x y z
N ILE A 1 -3.41 14.76 -1.71
CA ILE A 1 -4.32 14.38 -2.82
C ILE A 1 -4.59 12.89 -2.63
N LEU A 2 -5.85 12.47 -2.46
CA LEU A 2 -6.16 11.03 -2.38
C LEU A 2 -5.80 10.40 -3.72
N ASP A 3 -5.03 9.31 -3.72
CA ASP A 3 -4.76 8.60 -4.97
C ASP A 3 -6.09 8.08 -5.55
N SER A 4 -6.51 8.65 -6.69
CA SER A 4 -7.70 8.24 -7.44
C SER A 4 -7.69 6.75 -7.82
N ASN A 5 -6.54 6.08 -7.66
CA ASN A 5 -6.39 4.66 -7.88
C ASN A 5 -7.08 3.78 -6.82
N CYS A 6 -7.36 4.27 -5.61
CA CYS A 6 -8.01 3.49 -4.55
C CYS A 6 -9.46 3.95 -4.32
N ARG A 7 -10.44 3.36 -5.02
CA ARG A 7 -11.86 3.75 -4.87
C ARG A 7 -12.36 3.66 -3.43
N GLY A 8 -11.96 2.61 -2.69
CA GLY A 8 -12.34 2.41 -1.30
C GLY A 8 -11.65 3.35 -0.31
N ALA A 9 -10.64 4.14 -0.72
CA ALA A 9 -9.86 4.98 0.20
C ALA A 9 -10.68 6.13 0.82
N MET A 10 -11.68 6.67 0.11
CA MET A 10 -12.50 7.76 0.64
C MET A 10 -13.26 7.34 1.90
N GLY A 11 -13.81 6.12 1.93
CA GLY A 11 -14.49 5.55 3.10
C GLY A 11 -13.57 4.87 4.11
N ASN A 12 -12.31 4.61 3.73
CA ASN A 12 -11.36 3.82 4.54
C ASN A 12 -10.00 4.55 4.68
N ARG A 13 -10.02 5.85 4.96
CA ARG A 13 -8.82 6.71 5.00
C ARG A 13 -7.76 6.21 5.99
N ASP A 14 -8.18 5.72 7.15
CA ASP A 14 -7.26 5.20 8.16
C ASP A 14 -6.55 3.94 7.68
N MET A 15 -7.25 3.07 6.94
CA MET A 15 -6.63 1.90 6.31
C MET A 15 -5.64 2.33 5.24
N TYR A 16 -6.04 3.26 4.36
CA TYR A 16 -5.18 3.81 3.32
C TYR A 16 -3.87 4.37 3.91
N ASN A 17 -3.96 5.21 4.94
CA ASN A 17 -2.79 5.81 5.59
C ASN A 17 -1.85 4.75 6.20
N LYS A 18 -2.41 3.67 6.77
CA LYS A 18 -1.60 2.58 7.34
C LYS A 18 -0.86 1.79 6.26
N VAL A 19 -1.49 1.56 5.11
CA VAL A 19 -0.89 0.90 3.96
C VAL A 19 0.17 1.80 3.30
N GLU A 20 -0.13 3.09 3.16
CA GLU A 20 0.77 4.10 2.59
C GLU A 20 2.09 4.23 3.39
N ARG A 21 2.02 4.21 4.73
CA ARG A 21 3.22 4.26 5.57
C ARG A 21 4.22 3.14 5.31
N VAL A 22 3.76 1.94 4.91
CA VAL A 22 4.67 0.85 4.54
C VAL A 22 5.54 1.25 3.34
N CYS A 23 4.95 1.95 2.37
CA CYS A 23 5.69 2.46 1.21
C CYS A 23 6.67 3.57 1.59
N GLU A 24 6.29 4.46 2.51
CA GLU A 24 7.15 5.54 3.00
C GLU A 24 8.36 5.00 3.78
N ASP A 25 8.12 4.08 4.71
CA ASP A 25 9.17 3.43 5.50
C ASP A 25 10.16 2.69 4.59
N CYS A 26 9.64 1.94 3.63
CA CYS A 26 10.43 1.23 2.62
C CYS A 26 11.28 2.17 1.76
N THR A 27 10.69 3.28 1.30
CA THR A 27 11.40 4.30 0.52
C THR A 27 12.55 4.90 1.32
N ASN A 28 12.35 5.13 2.62
CA ASN A 28 13.38 5.62 3.52
C ASN A 28 14.50 4.58 3.77
N ILE A 29 14.14 3.30 3.90
CA ILE A 29 15.10 2.19 4.07
C ILE A 29 16.02 2.09 2.84
N TYR A 30 15.45 2.06 1.64
CA TYR A 30 16.22 1.92 0.40
C TYR A 30 16.85 3.22 -0.11
N ARG A 31 16.39 4.37 0.39
CA ARG A 31 16.75 5.71 -0.11
C ARG A 31 16.49 5.86 -1.62
N LEU A 32 15.38 5.30 -2.10
CA LEU A 32 14.99 5.30 -3.52
C LEU A 32 13.61 5.97 -3.70
N PRO A 33 13.54 7.27 -4.03
CA PRO A 33 12.28 8.02 -4.10
C PRO A 33 11.24 7.43 -5.05
N GLN A 34 11.69 6.85 -6.17
CA GLN A 34 10.82 6.20 -7.16
C GLN A 34 10.07 4.97 -6.62
N LEU A 35 10.52 4.40 -5.50
CA LEU A 35 9.92 3.23 -4.89
C LEU A 35 8.55 3.53 -4.28
N ASP A 36 8.32 4.75 -3.81
CA ASP A 36 7.05 5.19 -3.24
C ASP A 36 5.91 5.04 -4.27
N GLY A 37 6.12 5.58 -5.48
CA GLY A 37 5.17 5.46 -6.58
C GLY A 37 4.97 4.01 -7.05
N LEU A 38 6.04 3.21 -7.11
CA LEU A 38 5.95 1.79 -7.45
C LEU A 38 5.16 0.99 -6.43
N CYS A 39 5.36 1.28 -5.14
CA CYS A 39 4.67 0.64 -4.02
C CYS A 39 3.17 0.98 -3.99
N ARG A 40 2.82 2.26 -4.19
CA ARG A 40 1.42 2.73 -4.22
C ARG A 40 0.64 2.31 -5.47
N ASN A 41 1.34 1.92 -6.54
CA ASN A 41 0.75 1.57 -7.83
C ASN A 41 -0.34 0.48 -7.72
N ARG A 42 -1.35 0.54 -8.58
CA ARG A 42 -2.51 -0.38 -8.57
C ARG A 42 -3.15 -0.51 -7.18
N CYS A 43 -3.20 0.60 -6.45
CA CYS A 43 -3.70 0.66 -5.09
C CYS A 43 -3.07 -0.43 -4.21
N PHE A 44 -1.73 -0.43 -4.16
CA PHE A 44 -0.91 -1.35 -3.36
C PHE A 44 -1.01 -2.85 -3.74
N ASN A 45 -1.84 -3.21 -4.73
CA ASN A 45 -1.98 -4.58 -5.20
C ASN A 45 -0.88 -4.90 -6.24
N ASN A 46 0.35 -4.99 -5.76
CA ASN A 46 1.53 -5.28 -6.57
C ASN A 46 2.64 -5.91 -5.73
N GLN A 47 3.68 -6.43 -6.39
CA GLN A 47 4.82 -7.07 -5.72
C GLN A 47 5.74 -6.10 -4.95
N TRP A 48 5.77 -4.81 -5.31
CA TRP A 48 6.58 -3.81 -4.62
C TRP A 48 6.08 -3.57 -3.20
N PHE A 49 4.76 -3.60 -2.99
CA PHE A 49 4.19 -3.54 -1.64
C PHE A 49 4.67 -4.71 -0.77
N LEU A 50 4.67 -5.94 -1.31
CA LEU A 50 5.15 -7.13 -0.59
C LEU A 50 6.63 -7.02 -0.23
N MET A 51 7.45 -6.53 -1.17
CA MET A 51 8.87 -6.28 -0.92
C MET A 51 9.05 -5.23 0.18
N CYS A 52 8.29 -4.13 0.13
CA CYS A 52 8.33 -3.10 1.14
C CYS A 52 7.90 -3.58 2.54
N LEU A 53 6.88 -4.43 2.61
CA LEU A 53 6.44 -5.04 3.85
C LEU A 53 7.54 -5.93 4.47
N HIS A 54 8.27 -6.67 3.63
CA HIS A 54 9.42 -7.48 4.05
C HIS A 54 10.57 -6.63 4.57
N SER A 55 10.91 -5.56 3.86
CA SER A 55 12.00 -4.66 4.24
C SER A 55 11.69 -3.91 5.54
N ALA A 56 10.42 -3.58 5.77
CA ALA A 56 9.94 -2.98 7.01
C ALA A 56 9.82 -3.98 8.19
N LYS A 57 10.11 -5.29 7.99
CA LYS A 57 9.98 -6.35 9.00
C LYS A 57 8.55 -6.53 9.53
N ARG A 58 7.54 -6.40 8.65
CA ARG A 58 6.11 -6.46 8.99
C ARG A 58 5.38 -7.63 8.32
N GLU A 59 6.10 -8.69 7.95
CA GLU A 59 5.56 -9.86 7.24
C GLU A 59 4.51 -10.60 8.08
N ALA A 60 4.62 -10.56 9.40
CA ALA A 60 3.63 -11.12 10.32
C ALA A 60 2.24 -10.48 10.17
N GLU A 61 2.16 -9.26 9.63
CA GLU A 61 0.92 -8.53 9.41
C GLU A 61 0.37 -8.70 7.98
N LEU A 62 0.98 -9.54 7.14
CA LEU A 62 0.65 -9.65 5.72
C LEU A 62 -0.84 -9.90 5.46
N GLU A 63 -1.48 -10.79 6.22
CA GLU A 63 -2.92 -11.08 6.04
C GLU A 63 -3.81 -9.88 6.37
N HIS A 64 -3.46 -9.08 7.38
CA HIS A 64 -4.17 -7.85 7.69
C HIS A 64 -4.04 -6.82 6.56
N PHE A 65 -2.82 -6.66 6.03
CA PHE A 65 -2.57 -5.77 4.92
C PHE A 65 -3.28 -6.22 3.63
N ARG A 66 -3.30 -7.53 3.34
CA ARG A 66 -4.05 -8.10 2.20
C ARG A 66 -5.54 -7.77 2.29
N LEU A 67 -6.12 -7.93 3.48
CA LEU A 67 -7.52 -7.58 3.71
C LEU A 67 -7.78 -6.08 3.47
N TRP A 68 -6.94 -5.20 4.03
CA TRP A 68 -7.10 -3.75 3.83
C TRP A 68 -6.94 -3.36 2.36
N ILE A 69 -5.94 -3.91 1.66
CA ILE A 69 -5.75 -3.67 0.23
C ILE A 69 -6.97 -4.13 -0.57
N SER A 70 -7.55 -5.28 -0.24
CA SER A 70 -8.80 -5.75 -0.87
C SER A 70 -9.96 -4.77 -0.67
N ILE A 71 -10.17 -4.30 0.57
CA ILE A 71 -11.20 -3.29 0.89
C ILE A 71 -10.96 -1.99 0.13
N LEU A 72 -9.71 -1.52 0.06
CA LEU A 72 -9.34 -0.28 -0.65
C LEU A 72 -9.54 -0.39 -2.17
N ASN A 73 -9.44 -1.61 -2.72
CA ASN A 73 -9.69 -1.91 -4.12
C ASN A 73 -11.17 -2.24 -4.42
N ALA A 74 -12.03 -2.36 -3.41
CA ALA A 74 -13.44 -2.69 -3.62
C ALA A 74 -14.11 -1.71 -4.59
N GLY A 75 -14.85 -2.26 -5.56
CA GLY A 75 -15.54 -1.48 -6.59
C GLY A 75 -14.66 -1.01 -7.76
N ARG A 76 -13.39 -1.43 -7.86
CA ARG A 76 -12.63 -1.35 -9.13
C ARG A 76 -13.15 -2.41 -10.10
N PRO A 77 -13.48 -2.05 -11.36
CA PRO A 77 -13.53 -3.03 -12.44
C PRO A 77 -12.13 -3.60 -12.67
N TRP A 78 -12.07 -4.91 -12.94
CA TRP A 78 -10.85 -5.69 -13.17
C TRP A 78 -9.93 -5.07 -14.22
#